data_AF-A0AAD2EEQ2-F1
#
_entry.id   AF-A0AAD2EEQ2-F1
#
_cell.length_a   1.000
_cell.length_b   1.000
_cell.length_c   1.000
_cell.angle_alpha   90.00
_cell.angle_beta   90.00
_cell.angle_gamma   90.00
#
_symmetry.space_group_name_H-M   'P 1'
#
loop_
_entity.id
_entity.type
_entity.pdbx_description
1 polymer ?
#
loop_
_entity_poly.entity_id
_entity_poly.type
_entity_poly.pdbx_seq_one_letter_code
_entity_poly.pdbx_strand_id
1 'polypeptide(L)'
;MDSNGFYNTSMGENADRVNVIALCRGDVLLDTCRSCIFNAARSILQSCPHQKQAIFWGSFDLCMLRYSNESIFGKPENHPSFGGWGDEIVTNRSEFDQDVRTLLNRLRNTAVDGGSLKKFAAANTPGPDLLTIYGLVQCTPDLTSENCSFCLNQITELLSHCCSGRPGFNIIRPSCILRYETYTFYNDIPQPAPAPPPPPQPVSAPTPTILAPPGKDDNTSRTIIINTIVPIVAGLILALFIGIVIRMRRKSKPQEKYETGNEISTIESLHYDFGSGSTGFFSAILREFLVLDC
;
A
#
# COMPACT_ATOMS: atom_id res chain seq x y z
N MET A 1 -12.17 -3.60 5.09
CA MET A 1 -11.40 -2.39 4.76
C MET A 1 -12.37 -1.28 4.39
N ASP A 2 -12.23 -0.12 5.02
CA ASP A 2 -13.08 1.05 4.78
C ASP A 2 -12.75 1.76 3.45
N SER A 3 -13.48 2.82 3.12
CA SER A 3 -13.20 3.66 1.94
C SER A 3 -11.84 4.35 1.99
N ASN A 4 -11.23 4.41 3.17
CA ASN A 4 -9.93 5.02 3.41
C ASN A 4 -8.78 4.00 3.31
N GLY A 5 -9.05 2.75 2.93
CA GLY A 5 -7.99 1.74 2.82
C GLY A 5 -7.39 1.32 4.17
N PHE A 6 -8.12 1.54 5.27
CA PHE A 6 -7.74 1.10 6.60
C PHE A 6 -8.69 0.01 7.12
N TYR A 7 -8.15 -0.90 7.92
CA TYR A 7 -8.90 -1.94 8.59
C TYR A 7 -8.15 -2.37 9.84
N ASN A 8 -8.84 -2.42 10.96
CA ASN A 8 -8.35 -3.06 12.17
C ASN A 8 -9.43 -3.96 12.78
N THR A 9 -9.02 -5.07 13.36
CA THR A 9 -9.94 -5.98 14.06
C THR A 9 -9.20 -6.87 15.04
N SER A 10 -9.91 -7.33 16.07
CA SER A 10 -9.51 -8.50 16.84
C SER A 10 -10.40 -9.68 16.46
N MET A 11 -9.85 -10.89 16.47
CA MET A 11 -10.57 -12.15 16.29
C MET A 11 -10.09 -13.17 17.31
N GLY A 12 -10.95 -14.10 17.70
CA GLY A 12 -10.63 -15.13 18.70
C GLY A 12 -10.64 -14.62 20.15
N GLU A 13 -10.54 -15.57 21.08
CA GLU A 13 -10.61 -15.32 22.53
C GLU A 13 -9.37 -15.90 23.23
N ASN A 14 -8.99 -15.29 24.36
CA ASN A 14 -7.89 -15.74 25.21
C ASN A 14 -6.60 -16.02 24.42
N ALA A 15 -6.11 -17.26 24.44
CA ALA A 15 -4.88 -17.67 23.76
C ALA A 15 -4.98 -17.65 22.22
N ASP A 16 -6.19 -17.69 21.67
CA ASP A 16 -6.46 -17.67 20.23
C ASP A 16 -6.74 -16.25 19.71
N ARG A 17 -6.62 -15.23 20.57
CA ARG A 17 -6.83 -13.83 20.16
C ARG A 17 -5.74 -13.37 19.20
N VAL A 18 -6.16 -12.81 18.07
CA VAL A 18 -5.31 -12.18 17.06
C VAL A 18 -5.82 -10.78 16.78
N ASN A 19 -4.92 -9.81 16.74
CA ASN A 19 -5.17 -8.42 16.37
C ASN A 19 -4.55 -8.17 15.00
N VAL A 20 -5.28 -7.48 14.13
CA VAL A 20 -4.88 -7.24 12.74
C VAL A 20 -4.98 -5.76 12.44
N ILE A 21 -3.97 -5.22 11.76
CA ILE A 21 -4.00 -3.91 11.09
C ILE A 21 -3.68 -4.13 9.61
N ALA A 22 -4.50 -3.56 8.74
CA ALA A 22 -4.23 -3.44 7.32
C ALA A 22 -4.39 -1.98 6.90
N LEU A 23 -3.42 -1.45 6.18
CA LEU A 23 -3.39 -0.05 5.75
C LEU A 23 -2.85 0.05 4.34
N CYS A 24 -3.53 0.79 3.49
CA CYS A 24 -3.01 1.17 2.18
C CYS A 24 -2.44 2.58 2.20
N ARG A 25 -1.47 2.83 1.32
CA ARG A 25 -0.92 4.16 1.12
C ARG A 25 -2.03 5.12 0.67
N GLY A 26 -1.98 6.36 1.15
CA GLY A 26 -3.12 7.27 1.03
C GLY A 26 -3.56 7.58 -0.40
N ASP A 27 -2.65 7.47 -1.38
CA ASP A 27 -2.82 7.70 -2.81
C ASP A 27 -3.14 6.46 -3.65
N VAL A 28 -3.44 5.34 -2.99
CA VAL A 28 -3.77 4.09 -3.66
C VAL A 28 -5.28 3.97 -3.84
N LEU A 29 -5.71 3.65 -5.07
CA LEU A 29 -7.10 3.33 -5.40
C LEU A 29 -7.57 2.08 -4.65
N LEU A 30 -8.85 2.05 -4.28
CA LEU A 30 -9.39 1.00 -3.40
C LEU A 30 -9.22 -0.43 -3.96
N ASP A 31 -9.35 -0.62 -5.27
CA ASP A 31 -9.17 -1.95 -5.87
C ASP A 31 -7.70 -2.39 -5.87
N THR A 32 -6.77 -1.49 -6.20
CA THR A 32 -5.32 -1.74 -6.06
C THR A 32 -4.95 -2.05 -4.62
N CYS A 33 -5.54 -1.30 -3.67
CA CYS A 33 -5.37 -1.50 -2.24
C CYS A 33 -5.83 -2.91 -1.81
N ARG A 34 -7.02 -3.34 -2.23
CA ARG A 34 -7.55 -4.69 -1.94
C ARG A 34 -6.65 -5.79 -2.52
N SER A 35 -6.19 -5.63 -3.76
CA SER A 35 -5.27 -6.58 -4.38
C SER A 35 -3.94 -6.65 -3.63
N CYS A 36 -3.40 -5.51 -3.18
CA CYS A 36 -2.17 -5.46 -2.38
C CYS A 36 -2.33 -6.21 -1.05
N ILE A 37 -3.40 -5.96 -0.30
CA ILE A 37 -3.68 -6.64 0.98
C ILE A 37 -3.91 -8.14 0.78
N PHE A 38 -4.60 -8.54 -0.27
CA PHE A 38 -4.80 -9.96 -0.59
C PHE A 38 -3.47 -10.68 -0.84
N ASN A 39 -2.57 -10.07 -1.61
CA ASN A 39 -1.24 -10.61 -1.86
C ASN A 39 -0.40 -10.63 -0.57
N ALA A 40 -0.46 -9.57 0.24
CA ALA A 40 0.22 -9.51 1.54
C ALA A 40 -0.20 -10.66 2.46
N ALA A 41 -1.51 -10.93 2.57
CA ALA A 41 -2.02 -12.03 3.38
C ALA A 41 -1.47 -13.39 2.92
N ARG A 42 -1.43 -13.63 1.61
CA ARG A 42 -0.86 -14.86 1.04
C ARG A 42 0.65 -14.96 1.32
N SER A 43 1.40 -13.89 1.13
CA SER A 43 2.85 -13.88 1.36
C SER A 43 3.20 -14.12 2.82
N ILE A 44 2.48 -13.49 3.75
CA ILE A 44 2.66 -13.71 5.18
C ILE A 44 2.45 -15.18 5.55
N LEU A 45 1.36 -15.80 5.09
CA LEU A 45 1.06 -17.20 5.42
C LEU A 45 2.10 -18.18 4.86
N GLN A 46 2.68 -17.87 3.70
CA GLN A 46 3.71 -18.69 3.07
C GLN A 46 5.07 -18.57 3.77
N SER A 47 5.42 -17.37 4.20
CA SER A 47 6.76 -17.08 4.73
C SER A 47 6.86 -17.12 6.26
N CYS A 48 5.76 -16.87 6.99
CA CYS A 48 5.68 -16.92 8.45
C CYS A 48 4.63 -17.94 8.97
N PRO A 49 4.64 -19.22 8.57
CA PRO A 49 3.53 -20.17 8.78
C PRO A 49 3.20 -20.50 10.25
N HIS A 50 4.11 -20.22 11.19
CA HIS A 50 3.96 -20.58 12.60
C HIS A 50 4.18 -19.41 13.57
N GLN A 51 4.25 -18.19 13.06
CA GLN A 51 4.49 -17.03 13.89
C GLN A 51 3.20 -16.46 14.47
N LYS A 52 3.26 -16.01 15.72
CA LYS A 52 2.14 -15.37 16.42
C LYS A 52 2.00 -13.89 16.06
N GLN A 53 3.01 -13.33 15.41
CA GLN A 53 2.99 -12.00 14.85
C GLN A 53 3.80 -11.99 13.55
N ALA A 54 3.40 -11.13 12.63
CA ALA A 54 4.21 -10.80 11.47
C ALA A 54 3.75 -9.46 10.92
N ILE A 55 4.61 -8.83 10.15
CA ILE A 55 4.26 -7.65 9.36
C ILE A 55 4.83 -7.77 7.95
N PHE A 56 4.04 -7.36 6.99
CA PHE A 56 4.42 -7.31 5.59
C PHE A 56 4.05 -5.95 5.01
N TRP A 57 5.00 -5.35 4.31
CA TRP A 57 4.76 -4.23 3.41
C TRP A 57 4.75 -4.73 1.98
N GLY A 58 3.63 -4.46 1.29
CA GLY A 58 3.49 -4.72 -0.14
C GLY A 58 4.46 -3.87 -0.95
N SER A 59 4.65 -4.27 -2.20
CA SER A 59 5.58 -3.63 -3.13
C SER A 59 5.44 -2.10 -3.12
N PHE A 60 6.57 -1.39 -3.05
CA PHE A 60 6.63 0.08 -3.03
C PHE A 60 5.80 0.74 -1.92
N ASP A 61 5.67 0.04 -0.79
CA ASP A 61 4.99 0.52 0.41
C ASP A 61 3.50 0.86 0.16
N LEU A 62 2.91 0.25 -0.88
CA LEU A 62 1.52 0.51 -1.30
C LEU A 62 0.51 0.05 -0.26
N CYS A 63 0.85 -0.97 0.54
CA CYS A 63 0.05 -1.42 1.66
C CYS A 63 0.91 -2.08 2.74
N MET A 64 0.33 -2.21 3.91
CA MET A 64 0.87 -2.92 5.06
C MET A 64 -0.20 -3.86 5.62
N LEU A 65 0.21 -5.06 6.00
CA LEU A 65 -0.58 -6.00 6.77
C LEU A 65 0.23 -6.47 7.96
N ARG A 66 -0.29 -6.26 9.17
CA ARG A 66 0.31 -6.68 10.44
C ARG A 66 -0.70 -7.50 11.22
N TYR A 67 -0.25 -8.61 11.80
CA TYR A 67 -1.00 -9.30 12.85
C TYR A 67 -0.12 -9.56 14.07
N SER A 68 -0.75 -9.69 15.23
CA SER A 68 -0.09 -10.10 16.47
C SER A 68 -1.11 -10.67 17.45
N ASN A 69 -0.67 -11.60 18.31
CA ASN A 69 -1.44 -12.02 19.47
C ASN A 69 -1.48 -10.94 20.59
N GLU A 70 -0.59 -9.95 20.52
CA GLU A 70 -0.57 -8.80 21.44
C GLU A 70 -1.42 -7.64 20.93
N SER A 71 -1.78 -6.73 21.84
CA SER A 71 -2.54 -5.52 21.50
C SER A 71 -1.66 -4.51 20.78
N ILE A 72 -1.97 -4.26 19.50
CA ILE A 72 -1.22 -3.40 18.58
C ILE A 72 -1.93 -2.08 18.25
N PHE A 73 -3.10 -1.81 18.84
CA PHE A 73 -3.91 -0.63 18.50
C PHE A 73 -3.58 0.58 19.37
N GLY A 74 -3.56 1.75 18.76
CA GLY A 74 -3.45 3.05 19.44
C GLY A 74 -2.07 3.33 20.05
N LYS A 75 -1.08 2.46 19.79
CA LYS A 75 0.28 2.56 20.33
C LYS A 75 1.28 2.75 19.18
N PRO A 76 2.23 3.69 19.29
CA PRO A 76 3.25 3.85 18.28
C PRO A 76 4.21 2.66 18.33
N GLU A 77 4.39 2.02 17.18
CA GLU A 77 5.37 0.96 16.96
C GLU A 77 6.42 1.45 15.96
N ASN A 78 7.67 1.48 16.41
CA ASN A 78 8.80 1.95 15.61
C ASN A 78 9.61 0.81 15.01
N HIS A 79 9.38 -0.44 15.44
CA HIS A 79 10.14 -1.59 15.00
C HIS A 79 9.24 -2.73 14.47
N PRO A 80 9.71 -3.47 13.46
CA PRO A 80 10.97 -3.28 12.74
C PRO A 80 10.94 -2.00 11.87
N SER A 81 12.13 -1.45 11.59
CA SER A 81 12.29 -0.22 10.80
C SER A 81 13.10 -0.56 9.56
N PHE A 82 12.49 -0.45 8.40
CA PHE A 82 13.13 -0.75 7.12
C PHE A 82 13.22 0.52 6.27
N GLY A 83 14.18 0.56 5.35
CA GLY A 83 14.34 1.71 4.50
C GLY A 83 15.72 1.87 3.91
N GLY A 84 15.93 3.02 3.28
CA GLY A 84 17.18 3.37 2.61
C GLY A 84 17.18 4.82 2.15
N TRP A 85 18.26 5.21 1.49
CA TRP A 85 18.50 6.58 1.02
C TRP A 85 19.29 6.57 -0.28
N GLY A 86 19.19 7.65 -1.05
CA GLY A 86 19.94 7.80 -2.31
C GLY A 86 21.44 7.97 -2.07
N ASP A 87 22.25 7.40 -2.96
CA ASP A 87 23.72 7.43 -2.84
C ASP A 87 24.35 8.73 -3.37
N GLU A 88 23.75 9.33 -4.40
CA GLU A 88 24.30 10.50 -5.09
C GLU A 88 23.99 11.80 -4.35
N ILE A 89 24.96 12.32 -3.61
CA ILE A 89 24.77 13.54 -2.82
C ILE A 89 24.61 14.76 -3.73
N VAL A 90 23.58 15.58 -3.48
CA VAL A 90 23.33 16.83 -4.20
C VAL A 90 24.42 17.88 -3.96
N THR A 91 24.57 18.82 -4.89
CA THR A 91 25.60 19.86 -4.80
C THR A 91 25.31 20.83 -3.65
N ASN A 92 24.13 21.44 -3.62
CA ASN A 92 23.72 22.42 -2.61
C ASN A 92 23.03 21.77 -1.39
N ARG A 93 23.80 21.02 -0.59
CA ARG A 93 23.29 20.17 0.51
C ARG A 93 22.51 20.94 1.57
N SER A 94 23.03 22.07 2.04
CA SER A 94 22.41 22.80 3.16
C SER A 94 21.04 23.37 2.80
N GLU A 95 20.90 23.89 1.58
CA GLU A 95 19.63 24.40 1.04
C GLU A 95 18.66 23.24 0.82
N PHE A 96 19.11 22.17 0.16
CA PHE A 96 18.31 20.97 -0.05
C PHE A 96 17.78 20.38 1.26
N ASP A 97 18.63 20.22 2.27
CA ASP A 97 18.23 19.69 3.58
C ASP A 97 17.22 20.59 4.30
N GLN A 98 17.33 21.90 4.10
CA GLN A 98 16.40 22.87 4.66
C GLN A 98 15.02 22.76 3.98
N ASP A 99 15.00 22.58 2.67
CA ASP A 99 13.77 22.38 1.89
C ASP A 99 13.10 21.05 2.25
N VAL A 100 13.87 19.97 2.37
CA VAL A 100 13.39 18.66 2.85
C VAL A 100 12.76 18.80 4.24
N ARG A 101 13.46 19.40 5.21
CA ARG A 101 12.91 19.60 6.57
C ARG A 101 11.63 20.43 6.55
N THR A 102 11.58 21.49 5.74
CA THR A 102 10.41 22.37 5.63
C THR A 102 9.21 21.62 5.05
N LEU A 103 9.44 20.85 3.98
CA LEU A 103 8.42 20.00 3.36
C LEU A 103 7.89 18.96 4.35
N LEU A 104 8.77 18.18 4.97
CA LEU A 104 8.39 17.10 5.88
C LEU A 104 7.65 17.62 7.13
N ASN A 105 8.06 18.77 7.69
CA ASN A 105 7.35 19.41 8.79
C ASN A 105 5.91 19.79 8.41
N ARG A 106 5.70 20.35 7.21
CA ARG A 106 4.37 20.70 6.70
C ARG A 106 3.51 19.46 6.49
N LEU A 107 4.07 18.41 5.90
CA LEU A 107 3.38 17.14 5.67
C LEU A 107 3.00 16.46 6.98
N ARG A 108 3.92 16.42 7.96
CA ARG A 108 3.66 15.88 9.30
C ARG A 108 2.45 16.55 9.94
N ASN A 109 2.42 17.88 9.98
CA ASN A 109 1.31 18.62 10.59
C ASN A 109 -0.04 18.27 9.92
N THR A 110 -0.05 18.20 8.58
CA THR A 110 -1.23 17.81 7.80
C THR A 110 -1.69 16.38 8.13
N ALA A 111 -0.77 15.42 8.21
CA ALA A 111 -1.10 14.03 8.52
C ALA A 111 -1.58 13.84 9.97
N VAL A 112 -0.98 14.56 10.92
CA VAL A 112 -1.33 14.55 12.34
C VAL A 112 -2.76 15.08 12.56
N ASP A 113 -3.13 16.13 11.83
CA ASP A 113 -4.46 16.76 11.88
C ASP A 113 -5.53 15.97 11.12
N GLY A 114 -5.13 15.01 10.27
CA GLY A 114 -6.01 14.22 9.41
C GLY A 114 -7.00 13.29 10.15
N GLY A 115 -7.05 13.29 11.49
CA GLY A 115 -8.04 12.52 12.25
C GLY A 115 -8.06 11.03 11.86
N SER A 116 -9.24 10.51 11.49
CA SER A 116 -9.46 9.16 10.95
C SER A 116 -9.35 9.07 9.41
N LEU A 117 -9.09 10.19 8.73
CA LEU A 117 -9.01 10.29 7.26
C LEU A 117 -7.59 9.97 6.78
N LYS A 118 -7.19 8.69 6.88
CA LYS A 118 -5.90 8.13 6.43
C LYS A 118 -4.63 8.62 7.13
N LYS A 119 -4.67 9.76 7.86
CA LYS A 119 -3.49 10.42 8.44
C LYS A 119 -2.32 10.47 7.45
N PHE A 120 -2.63 10.96 6.25
CA PHE A 120 -1.75 10.95 5.09
C PHE A 120 -1.55 12.36 4.57
N ALA A 121 -0.35 12.67 4.11
CA ALA A 121 -0.08 13.88 3.36
C ALA A 121 1.02 13.63 2.33
N ALA A 122 0.84 14.17 1.13
CA ALA A 122 1.86 14.21 0.10
C ALA A 122 1.87 15.59 -0.57
N ALA A 123 3.05 16.09 -0.91
CA ALA A 123 3.22 17.35 -1.63
C ALA A 123 4.63 17.39 -2.23
N ASN A 124 4.93 18.48 -2.95
CA ASN A 124 6.26 18.77 -3.43
C ASN A 124 6.67 20.20 -3.05
N THR A 125 7.96 20.49 -3.23
CA THR A 125 8.55 21.83 -3.15
C THR A 125 9.68 21.95 -4.17
N PRO A 126 9.91 23.13 -4.75
CA PRO A 126 11.17 23.40 -5.45
C PRO A 126 12.35 23.19 -4.50
N GLY A 127 13.45 22.67 -5.05
CA GLY A 127 14.75 22.58 -4.36
C GLY A 127 15.86 23.22 -5.19
N PRO A 128 17.11 23.16 -4.73
CA PRO A 128 18.25 23.72 -5.47
C PRO A 128 18.49 23.01 -6.80
N ASP A 129 19.26 23.65 -7.68
CA ASP A 129 19.72 23.07 -8.96
C ASP A 129 18.58 22.60 -9.88
N LEU A 130 17.44 23.31 -9.86
CA LEU A 130 16.22 23.00 -10.62
C LEU A 130 15.59 21.65 -10.26
N LEU A 131 15.92 21.08 -9.10
CA LEU A 131 15.28 19.88 -8.58
C LEU A 131 13.88 20.19 -8.03
N THR A 132 13.04 19.18 -8.01
CA THR A 132 11.78 19.20 -7.26
C THR A 132 11.81 18.08 -6.24
N ILE A 133 11.53 18.40 -4.98
CA ILE A 133 11.51 17.44 -3.88
C ILE A 133 10.06 17.02 -3.67
N TYR A 134 9.78 15.74 -3.82
CA TYR A 134 8.48 15.12 -3.57
C TYR A 134 8.52 14.43 -2.21
N GLY A 135 7.53 14.66 -1.36
CA GLY A 135 7.46 14.10 -0.01
C GLY A 135 6.11 13.49 0.28
N LEU A 136 6.10 12.44 1.09
CA LEU A 136 4.93 11.71 1.55
C LEU A 136 5.16 11.25 2.98
N VAL A 137 4.16 11.46 3.84
CA VAL A 137 4.12 10.89 5.19
C VAL A 137 2.78 10.25 5.45
N GLN A 138 2.77 9.20 6.25
CA GLN A 138 1.55 8.52 6.66
C GLN A 138 1.67 7.92 8.06
N CYS A 139 0.60 7.99 8.84
CA CYS A 139 0.45 7.25 10.09
C CYS A 139 -0.70 6.24 10.00
N THR A 140 -0.71 5.22 10.85
CA THR A 140 -1.90 4.38 11.01
C THR A 140 -3.04 5.19 11.68
N PRO A 141 -4.27 5.17 11.12
CA PRO A 141 -5.39 5.97 11.65
C PRO A 141 -5.81 5.69 13.09
N ASP A 142 -5.42 4.56 13.69
CA ASP A 142 -5.70 4.23 15.08
C ASP A 142 -4.86 5.02 16.09
N LEU A 143 -3.80 5.73 15.65
CA LEU A 143 -2.98 6.55 16.53
C LEU A 143 -3.64 7.88 16.89
N THR A 144 -3.30 8.40 18.06
CA THR A 144 -3.56 9.80 18.40
C THR A 144 -2.66 10.72 17.56
N SER A 145 -3.02 12.00 17.50
CA SER A 145 -2.19 13.04 16.87
C SER A 145 -0.78 13.10 17.48
N GLU A 146 -0.67 12.95 18.80
CA GLU A 146 0.60 12.90 19.52
C GLU A 146 1.45 11.69 19.11
N ASN A 147 0.88 10.49 19.11
CA ASN A 147 1.61 9.26 18.75
C ASN A 147 2.03 9.25 17.27
N CYS A 148 1.20 9.80 16.38
CA CYS A 148 1.56 9.98 14.98
C CYS A 148 2.74 10.95 14.82
N SER A 149 2.68 12.11 15.50
CA SER A 149 3.75 13.11 15.49
C SER A 149 5.06 12.52 16.03
N PHE A 150 4.99 11.80 17.15
CA PHE A 150 6.13 11.10 17.75
C PHE A 150 6.79 10.14 16.75
N CYS A 151 6.02 9.25 16.12
CA CYS A 151 6.55 8.27 15.16
C CYS A 151 7.27 8.96 13.98
N LEU A 152 6.65 10.00 13.39
CA LEU A 152 7.24 10.73 12.26
C LEU A 152 8.49 11.55 12.65
N ASN A 153 8.51 12.11 13.86
CA ASN A 153 9.69 12.82 14.37
C ASN A 153 10.87 11.88 14.57
N GLN A 154 10.65 10.68 15.13
CA GLN A 154 11.70 9.67 15.29
C GLN A 154 12.32 9.26 13.94
N ILE A 155 11.56 9.28 12.85
CA ILE A 155 12.12 9.07 11.51
C ILE A 155 12.88 10.31 11.03
N THR A 156 12.34 11.51 11.25
CA THR A 156 12.97 12.78 10.85
C THR A 156 14.32 12.99 11.53
N GLU A 157 14.48 12.55 12.78
CA GLU A 157 15.75 12.60 13.50
C GLU A 157 16.84 11.77 12.79
N LEU A 158 16.49 10.63 12.20
CA LEU A 158 17.45 9.81 11.44
C LEU A 158 18.07 10.57 10.26
N LEU A 159 17.30 11.45 9.61
CA LEU A 159 17.80 12.26 8.49
C LEU A 159 19.02 13.08 8.90
N SER A 160 18.99 13.65 10.11
CA SER A 160 20.08 14.48 10.62
C SER A 160 21.38 13.71 10.86
N HIS A 161 21.31 12.38 11.00
CA HIS A 161 22.46 11.53 11.32
C HIS A 161 23.14 10.91 10.10
N CYS A 162 22.38 10.50 9.07
CA CYS A 162 22.92 9.69 7.97
C CYS A 162 22.88 10.36 6.59
N CYS A 163 22.02 11.36 6.43
CA CYS A 163 21.33 11.52 5.16
C CYS A 163 21.31 12.96 4.64
N SER A 164 22.23 13.81 5.13
CA SER A 164 22.44 15.15 4.60
C SER A 164 22.78 15.13 3.11
N GLY A 165 22.03 15.91 2.34
CA GLY A 165 22.17 16.07 0.89
C GLY A 165 21.78 14.85 0.07
N ARG A 166 21.11 13.84 0.64
CA ARG A 166 20.72 12.64 -0.12
C ARG A 166 19.42 12.89 -0.88
N PRO A 167 19.32 12.54 -2.18
CA PRO A 167 18.22 12.91 -3.06
C PRO A 167 16.97 12.05 -2.87
N GLY A 168 17.03 11.09 -1.96
CA GLY A 168 15.92 10.22 -1.59
C GLY A 168 16.14 9.64 -0.20
N PHE A 169 15.05 9.38 0.48
CA PHE A 169 15.01 8.73 1.78
C PHE A 169 13.65 8.08 1.96
N ASN A 170 13.62 6.82 2.35
CA ASN A 170 12.40 6.10 2.65
C ASN A 170 12.61 5.31 3.93
N ILE A 171 11.77 5.54 4.93
CA ILE A 171 11.69 4.69 6.12
C ILE A 171 10.24 4.27 6.32
N ILE A 172 10.05 2.97 6.42
CA ILE A 172 8.78 2.31 6.73
C ILE A 172 8.85 1.66 8.10
N ARG A 173 7.85 1.94 8.93
CA ARG A 173 7.63 1.36 10.26
C ARG A 173 6.17 0.91 10.38
N PRO A 174 5.82 0.09 11.38
CA PRO A 174 4.46 -0.41 11.51
C PRO A 174 3.43 0.70 11.74
N SER A 175 3.81 1.78 12.41
CA SER A 175 2.91 2.90 12.75
C SER A 175 3.03 4.12 11.82
N CYS A 176 4.14 4.30 11.12
CA CYS A 176 4.31 5.44 10.24
C CYS A 176 5.31 5.19 9.11
N ILE A 177 5.16 5.97 8.04
CA ILE A 177 6.04 5.97 6.87
C ILE A 177 6.43 7.42 6.60
N LEU A 178 7.70 7.64 6.23
CA LEU A 178 8.19 8.91 5.71
C LEU A 178 9.07 8.62 4.51
N ARG A 179 8.70 9.22 3.38
CA ARG A 179 9.44 9.10 2.14
C ARG A 179 9.59 10.45 1.47
N TYR A 180 10.78 10.76 0.98
CA TYR A 180 10.97 11.80 -0.02
C TYR A 180 11.90 11.31 -1.13
N GLU A 181 11.72 11.89 -2.30
CA GLU A 181 12.50 11.61 -3.51
C GLU A 181 12.61 12.89 -4.35
N THR A 182 13.53 12.93 -5.30
CA THR A 182 13.65 13.99 -6.31
C THR A 182 12.88 13.70 -7.60
N TYR A 183 12.06 12.65 -7.60
CA TYR A 183 11.14 12.25 -8.66
C TYR A 183 9.76 11.94 -8.10
N THR A 184 8.72 12.00 -8.93
CA THR A 184 7.35 11.69 -8.51
C THR A 184 7.16 10.19 -8.26
N PHE A 185 6.62 9.81 -7.09
CA PHE A 185 6.40 8.40 -6.70
C PHE A 185 5.01 8.13 -6.09
N TYR A 186 4.15 9.14 -6.05
CA TYR A 186 2.77 9.03 -5.58
C TYR A 186 1.82 9.51 -6.67
N ASN A 187 0.57 9.03 -6.61
CA ASN A 187 -0.47 9.45 -7.53
C ASN A 187 -1.06 10.80 -7.10
N ASP A 188 -1.38 11.66 -8.06
CA ASP A 188 -2.21 12.83 -7.81
C ASP A 188 -3.65 12.36 -7.54
N ILE A 189 -4.05 12.31 -6.27
CA ILE A 189 -5.44 12.04 -5.92
C ILE A 189 -6.23 13.34 -6.06
N PRO A 190 -7.38 13.36 -6.76
CA PRO A 190 -8.31 14.47 -6.66
C PRO A 190 -8.81 14.57 -5.21
N GLN A 191 -8.48 15.66 -4.51
CA GLN A 191 -9.24 16.01 -3.31
C GLN A 191 -10.72 16.16 -3.71
N PRO A 192 -11.66 15.61 -2.93
CA PRO A 192 -13.07 15.95 -3.10
C PRO A 192 -13.18 17.47 -3.11
N ALA A 193 -13.73 18.05 -4.18
CA ALA A 193 -13.91 19.48 -4.28
C ALA A 193 -14.61 20.00 -3.00
N PRO A 194 -14.21 21.16 -2.46
CA PRO A 194 -14.92 21.77 -1.34
C PRO A 194 -16.41 21.79 -1.67
N ALA A 195 -17.25 21.32 -0.74
CA ALA A 195 -18.69 21.35 -0.94
C ALA A 195 -19.09 22.78 -1.34
N PRO A 196 -19.87 22.97 -2.42
CA PRO A 196 -20.30 24.29 -2.82
C PRO A 196 -21.02 24.96 -1.64
N PRO A 197 -20.85 26.28 -1.46
CA PRO A 197 -21.51 27.00 -0.38
C PRO A 197 -23.02 26.76 -0.43
N PRO A 198 -23.69 26.61 0.73
CA PRO A 198 -25.13 26.36 0.75
C PRO A 198 -25.88 27.47 0.00
N PRO A 199 -26.89 27.13 -0.81
CA PRO A 199 -27.70 28.14 -1.49
C PRO A 199 -28.34 29.09 -0.46
N PRO A 200 -28.48 30.39 -0.78
CA PRO A 200 -29.15 31.33 0.11
C PRO A 200 -30.58 30.84 0.38
N GLN A 201 -30.91 30.71 1.67
CA GLN A 201 -32.25 30.31 2.10
C GLN A 201 -33.30 31.34 1.64
N PRO A 202 -34.40 30.93 0.99
CA PRO A 202 -35.50 31.83 0.71
C PRO A 202 -36.22 32.21 2.01
N VAL A 203 -36.43 33.51 2.19
CA VAL A 203 -37.18 34.10 3.31
C VAL A 203 -38.63 33.59 3.27
N SER A 204 -39.04 32.91 4.34
CA SER A 204 -40.41 32.42 4.52
C SER A 204 -41.41 33.58 4.71
N ALA A 205 -42.44 33.61 3.86
CA ALA A 205 -43.68 34.35 4.10
C ALA A 205 -44.87 33.35 4.14
N PRO A 206 -45.97 33.67 4.85
CA PRO A 206 -46.81 32.66 5.48
C PRO A 206 -47.85 32.02 4.55
N THR A 207 -48.18 30.78 4.92
CA THR A 207 -49.17 29.85 4.36
C THR A 207 -50.58 30.44 4.20
N PRO A 208 -51.32 29.99 3.18
CA PRO A 208 -52.70 29.59 3.41
C PRO A 208 -52.99 28.15 2.92
N THR A 209 -53.64 27.41 3.80
CA THR A 209 -54.25 26.08 3.65
C THR A 209 -55.30 26.08 2.53
N ILE A 210 -55.40 25.00 1.72
CA ILE A 210 -56.63 24.18 1.52
C ILE A 210 -56.57 23.21 0.31
N LEU A 211 -57.04 21.97 0.60
CA LEU A 211 -57.65 20.90 -0.22
C LEU A 211 -56.84 20.12 -1.29
N ALA A 212 -56.72 18.80 -1.05
CA ALA A 212 -56.57 17.73 -2.04
C ALA A 212 -57.96 17.39 -2.66
N PRO A 213 -58.08 16.65 -3.80
CA PRO A 213 -57.80 15.20 -3.86
C PRO A 213 -57.33 14.70 -5.27
N PRO A 214 -57.53 13.43 -5.70
CA PRO A 214 -56.45 12.44 -5.89
C PRO A 214 -56.20 12.04 -7.36
N GLY A 215 -55.04 11.46 -7.66
CA GLY A 215 -54.74 10.89 -8.97
C GLY A 215 -53.78 9.72 -8.85
N LYS A 216 -54.33 8.50 -8.96
CA LYS A 216 -53.63 7.23 -9.11
C LYS A 216 -53.54 6.97 -10.61
N ASP A 217 -52.35 6.64 -11.14
CA ASP A 217 -52.22 5.91 -12.40
C ASP A 217 -51.00 4.97 -12.32
N ASP A 218 -51.30 3.68 -12.42
CA ASP A 218 -50.37 2.61 -12.75
C ASP A 218 -50.03 2.69 -14.24
N ASN A 219 -48.78 2.43 -14.64
CA ASN A 219 -48.52 1.82 -15.95
C ASN A 219 -47.38 0.80 -15.94
N THR A 220 -47.82 -0.44 -16.13
CA THR A 220 -47.06 -1.64 -16.47
C THR A 220 -46.53 -1.60 -17.91
N SER A 221 -45.43 -2.34 -18.12
CA SER A 221 -45.06 -3.10 -19.33
C SER A 221 -44.02 -2.48 -20.28
N ARG A 222 -42.89 -3.16 -20.44
CA ARG A 222 -42.71 -4.13 -21.54
C ARG A 222 -41.37 -4.86 -21.45
N THR A 223 -41.45 -6.16 -21.18
CA THR A 223 -40.41 -7.14 -21.51
C THR A 223 -40.45 -7.41 -23.01
N ILE A 224 -39.29 -7.33 -23.69
CA ILE A 224 -39.09 -7.90 -25.04
C ILE A 224 -37.76 -8.67 -25.06
N ILE A 225 -37.90 -10.00 -25.03
CA ILE A 225 -37.17 -11.07 -25.74
C ILE A 225 -35.84 -10.66 -26.44
N ILE A 226 -34.71 -11.16 -25.92
CA ILE A 226 -33.49 -11.43 -26.71
C ILE A 226 -33.06 -12.86 -26.39
N ASN A 227 -33.60 -13.84 -27.12
CA ASN A 227 -33.28 -15.26 -26.94
C ASN A 227 -32.49 -15.86 -28.11
N THR A 228 -31.60 -15.10 -28.73
CA THR A 228 -30.77 -15.60 -29.86
C THR A 228 -29.28 -15.26 -29.77
N ILE A 229 -28.86 -14.34 -28.89
CA ILE A 229 -27.45 -13.92 -28.76
C ILE A 229 -26.67 -14.79 -27.76
N VAL A 230 -27.34 -15.26 -26.68
CA VAL A 230 -26.74 -16.08 -25.62
C VAL A 230 -26.15 -17.41 -26.12
N PRO A 231 -26.80 -18.20 -27.01
CA PRO A 231 -26.22 -19.48 -27.46
C PRO A 231 -24.99 -19.30 -28.37
N ILE A 232 -24.90 -18.20 -29.13
CA ILE A 232 -23.76 -17.94 -30.03
C ILE A 232 -22.52 -17.61 -29.20
N VAL A 233 -22.65 -16.74 -28.19
CA VAL A 233 -21.54 -16.35 -27.32
C VAL A 233 -21.04 -17.55 -26.49
N ALA A 234 -21.96 -18.36 -25.95
CA ALA A 234 -21.61 -19.58 -25.22
C ALA A 234 -20.88 -20.60 -26.12
N GLY A 235 -21.32 -20.76 -27.38
CA GLY A 235 -20.68 -21.66 -28.34
C GLY A 235 -19.25 -21.23 -28.70
N LEU A 236 -19.01 -19.93 -28.88
CA LEU A 236 -17.67 -19.40 -29.16
C LEU A 236 -16.71 -19.59 -27.98
N ILE A 237 -17.18 -19.38 -26.75
CA ILE A 237 -16.37 -19.59 -25.53
C ILE A 237 -16.02 -21.08 -25.38
N LEU A 238 -16.97 -21.99 -25.63
CA LEU A 238 -16.72 -23.43 -25.54
C LEU A 238 -15.72 -23.91 -26.59
N ALA A 239 -15.82 -23.40 -27.83
CA ALA A 239 -14.87 -23.74 -28.90
C ALA A 239 -13.44 -23.26 -28.58
N LEU A 240 -13.29 -22.07 -27.99
CA LEU A 240 -11.99 -21.57 -27.52
C LEU A 240 -11.41 -22.44 -26.40
N PHE A 241 -12.23 -22.85 -25.44
CA PHE A 241 -11.81 -23.72 -24.35
C PHE A 241 -11.33 -25.09 -24.86
N ILE A 242 -12.09 -25.71 -25.78
CA ILE A 242 -11.69 -26.98 -26.41
C ILE A 242 -10.38 -26.81 -27.19
N GLY A 243 -10.23 -25.71 -27.94
CA GLY A 243 -8.99 -25.40 -28.65
C GLY A 243 -7.77 -25.28 -27.75
N ILE A 244 -7.91 -24.63 -26.58
CA ILE A 244 -6.84 -24.51 -25.58
C ILE A 244 -6.46 -25.88 -25.01
N VAL A 245 -7.45 -26.70 -24.64
CA VAL A 245 -7.21 -28.05 -24.07
C VAL A 245 -6.49 -28.96 -25.08
N ILE A 246 -6.88 -28.94 -26.35
CA ILE A 246 -6.21 -29.71 -27.42
C ILE A 246 -4.76 -29.24 -27.59
N ARG A 247 -4.51 -27.92 -27.54
CA ARG A 247 -3.17 -27.33 -27.66
C ARG A 247 -2.27 -27.72 -26.49
N MET A 248 -2.81 -27.76 -25.28
CA MET A 248 -2.09 -28.21 -24.08
C MET A 248 -1.78 -29.70 -24.13
N ARG A 249 -2.72 -30.54 -24.58
CA ARG A 249 -2.49 -31.99 -24.75
C ARG A 249 -1.47 -32.31 -25.85
N ARG A 250 -1.39 -31.50 -26.92
CA ARG A 250 -0.33 -31.63 -27.93
C ARG A 250 1.06 -31.30 -27.40
N LYS A 251 1.17 -30.36 -26.45
CA LYS A 251 2.44 -29.99 -25.82
C LYS A 251 2.93 -31.00 -24.78
N SER A 252 2.06 -31.88 -24.27
CA SER A 252 2.40 -32.81 -23.18
C SER A 252 2.84 -34.21 -23.61
N LYS A 253 3.13 -34.46 -24.90
CA LYS A 253 3.83 -35.71 -25.28
C LYS A 253 5.31 -35.57 -24.86
N PRO A 254 5.81 -36.36 -23.90
CA PRO A 254 7.21 -36.29 -23.48
C PRO A 254 8.10 -36.89 -24.56
N GLN A 255 9.18 -36.19 -24.90
CA GLN A 255 10.27 -36.75 -25.70
C GLN A 255 11.14 -37.59 -24.76
N GLU A 256 11.07 -38.91 -24.92
CA GLU A 256 11.94 -39.88 -24.27
C GLU A 256 13.38 -39.65 -24.75
N LYS A 257 14.33 -39.40 -23.84
CA LYS A 257 15.76 -39.35 -24.17
C LYS A 257 16.58 -40.07 -23.11
N TYR A 258 17.37 -40.99 -23.65
CA TYR A 258 18.16 -42.06 -23.06
C TYR A 258 19.40 -41.57 -22.30
N GLU A 259 19.76 -42.29 -21.24
CA GLU A 259 20.96 -42.12 -20.41
C GLU A 259 22.22 -42.63 -21.14
N THR A 260 23.31 -41.87 -21.16
CA THR A 260 24.67 -42.40 -21.37
C THR A 260 25.68 -41.50 -20.66
N GLY A 261 26.57 -42.12 -19.89
CA GLY A 261 27.38 -41.49 -18.85
C GLY A 261 28.71 -40.85 -19.27
N ASN A 262 29.34 -40.30 -18.23
CA ASN A 262 30.73 -39.84 -18.02
C ASN A 262 31.36 -38.87 -19.03
N GLU A 263 31.68 -37.64 -18.61
CA GLU A 263 33.06 -37.26 -18.23
C GLU A 263 33.15 -35.84 -17.64
N ILE A 264 34.20 -35.63 -16.87
CA ILE A 264 34.58 -34.48 -16.05
C ILE A 264 35.05 -33.30 -16.92
N SER A 265 34.63 -32.08 -16.61
CA SER A 265 35.47 -30.90 -16.86
C SER A 265 35.31 -29.86 -15.75
N THR A 266 36.41 -29.68 -15.05
CA THR A 266 36.82 -28.62 -14.13
C THR A 266 36.32 -27.23 -14.53
N ILE A 267 35.64 -26.52 -13.62
CA ILE A 267 35.63 -25.05 -13.61
C ILE A 267 35.86 -24.59 -12.17
N GLU A 268 37.12 -24.20 -11.96
CA GLU A 268 37.66 -23.09 -11.17
C GLU A 268 36.83 -22.50 -10.01
N SER A 269 37.42 -22.66 -8.82
CA SER A 269 37.06 -22.06 -7.55
C SER A 269 37.27 -20.54 -7.55
N LEU A 270 36.23 -19.77 -7.26
CA LEU A 270 36.38 -18.43 -6.69
C LEU A 270 36.14 -18.53 -5.17
N HIS A 271 37.25 -18.57 -4.44
CA HIS A 271 37.27 -18.26 -3.01
C HIS A 271 36.72 -16.85 -2.80
N TYR A 272 35.63 -16.71 -2.06
CA TYR A 272 35.34 -15.47 -1.35
C TYR A 272 35.21 -15.81 0.13
N ASP A 273 36.23 -15.39 0.87
CA ASP A 273 36.35 -15.49 2.30
C ASP A 273 35.29 -14.57 2.94
N PHE A 274 34.33 -15.12 3.67
CA PHE A 274 33.49 -14.34 4.59
C PHE A 274 33.85 -14.77 6.01
N GLY A 275 34.76 -13.99 6.60
CA GLY A 275 35.10 -14.04 8.01
C GLY A 275 33.86 -13.84 8.90
N SER A 276 33.79 -14.65 9.93
CA SER A 276 32.71 -14.77 10.91
C SER A 276 32.38 -13.46 11.65
N GLY A 277 31.09 -13.15 11.76
CA GLY A 277 30.53 -12.19 12.72
C GLY A 277 29.02 -12.36 12.82
N SER A 278 28.55 -13.02 13.87
CA SER A 278 27.16 -13.41 14.15
C SER A 278 26.14 -12.26 14.09
N THR A 279 25.08 -12.41 13.30
CA THR A 279 23.71 -11.94 13.57
C THR A 279 22.71 -12.79 12.77
N GLY A 280 21.49 -12.94 13.30
CA GLY A 280 20.49 -13.91 12.86
C GLY A 280 20.11 -13.83 11.38
N PHE A 281 19.70 -14.99 10.85
CA PHE A 281 19.16 -15.22 9.51
C PHE A 281 18.14 -14.14 9.10
N PHE A 282 18.55 -13.13 8.32
CA PHE A 282 17.65 -12.33 7.50
C PHE A 282 17.75 -12.83 6.06
N SER A 283 16.78 -13.62 5.65
CA SER A 283 16.60 -14.04 4.26
C SER A 283 16.02 -12.86 3.47
N ALA A 284 16.87 -11.91 3.08
CA ALA A 284 16.52 -10.94 2.04
C ALA A 284 16.63 -11.64 0.68
N ILE A 285 15.65 -12.50 0.34
CA ILE A 285 15.58 -13.10 -1.00
C ILE A 285 15.04 -12.06 -1.98
N LEU A 286 15.92 -11.77 -2.93
CA LEU A 286 15.81 -10.88 -4.07
C LEU A 286 14.72 -11.36 -5.07
N ARG A 287 13.44 -11.15 -4.75
CA ARG A 287 12.33 -11.14 -5.72
C ARG A 287 11.30 -10.09 -5.31
N GLU A 288 11.39 -8.92 -5.96
CA GLU A 288 10.39 -7.84 -5.97
C GLU A 288 10.08 -7.11 -4.64
N PHE A 289 11.06 -6.41 -4.04
CA PHE A 289 10.83 -5.36 -3.01
C PHE A 289 9.70 -5.64 -1.99
N LEU A 290 9.62 -6.87 -1.48
CA LEU A 290 8.71 -7.23 -0.41
C LEU A 290 9.48 -7.13 0.90
N VAL A 291 8.97 -6.34 1.83
CA VAL A 291 9.56 -6.24 3.17
C VAL A 291 8.68 -7.05 4.10
N LEU A 292 9.24 -8.12 4.66
CA LEU A 292 8.55 -9.04 5.55
C LEU A 292 9.37 -9.21 6.82
N ASP A 293 8.70 -9.18 7.97
CA ASP A 293 9.27 -9.51 9.26
C ASP A 293 8.40 -10.57 9.95
N CYS A 294 9.07 -11.65 10.33
CA CYS A 294 8.62 -12.76 11.16
C CYS A 294 9.44 -12.69 12.47
#